data_AF-A0A445L6E9-F1
#
_entry.id   AF-A0A445L6E9-F1
#
_cell.length_a   1.000
_cell.length_b   1.000
_cell.length_c   1.000
_cell.angle_alpha   90.00
_cell.angle_beta   90.00
_cell.angle_gamma   90.00
#
_symmetry.space_group_name_H-M   'P 1'
#
loop_
_entity.id
_entity.type
_entity.pdbx_description
1 polymer ?
#
loop_
_entity_poly.entity_id
_entity_poly.type
_entity_poly.pdbx_seq_one_letter_code
_entity_poly.pdbx_strand_id
1 'polypeptide(L)'
;MASALATLCGQAYGAKEYVMMGVYLQRSWIVMSITSLFLLPVFIFTRPILMLLGQDENIAEVAGNISLWSIPIIFAFIASFTCQNFLQSQSKNTIIAFLAAFSIVIHLFLSWLLTIQFKLEIPGAMTSTSLAFWIPNIGQLIFITCGWCSDTWKGFSFLAFKDLWPVVKLSLSSGIMLCLELWYNTILVLLTGNMENAEVQIDALSICLNINGWEMMISLGFMAAASVRVANELGKGSSKAAKFSIVVTVLTSLAIGFVLFLFFLFLRGKLAYIFTSNKDVADAVGDLSPLLAISILLNSVQPVLSGVAIGAGWQSIVAYVNIGCYYIIGIPVGVVLGNVLNLQVKVGILLILELHTCI
;
A
#
# COMPACT_ATOMS: atom_id res chain seq x y z
N MET A 1 -1.39 -9.78 -1.31
CA MET A 1 -1.00 -11.18 -1.58
C MET A 1 0.52 -11.35 -1.66
N ALA A 2 1.25 -10.57 -2.46
CA ALA A 2 2.71 -10.70 -2.61
C ALA A 2 3.53 -10.55 -1.30
N SER A 3 3.01 -9.83 -0.31
CA SER A 3 3.54 -9.70 1.05
C SER A 3 3.78 -11.03 1.78
N ALA A 4 3.08 -12.12 1.40
CA ALA A 4 3.39 -13.46 1.91
C ALA A 4 4.82 -13.91 1.54
N LEU A 5 5.35 -13.43 0.42
CA LEU A 5 6.73 -13.70 0.01
C LEU A 5 7.74 -13.06 0.97
N ALA A 6 7.41 -11.92 1.59
CA ALA A 6 8.29 -11.30 2.61
C ALA A 6 8.54 -12.26 3.77
N THR A 7 7.49 -12.96 4.24
CA THR A 7 7.60 -14.01 5.27
C THR A 7 8.47 -15.17 4.78
N LEU A 8 8.11 -15.75 3.62
CA LEU A 8 8.74 -16.96 3.10
C LEU A 8 10.21 -16.74 2.75
N CYS A 9 10.53 -15.69 1.99
CA CYS A 9 11.90 -15.34 1.64
C CYS A 9 12.70 -14.86 2.85
N GLY A 10 12.11 -14.05 3.74
CA GLY A 10 12.82 -13.56 4.93
C GLY A 10 13.18 -14.68 5.90
N GLN A 11 12.22 -15.56 6.22
CA GLN A 11 12.49 -16.70 7.10
C GLN A 11 13.49 -17.69 6.45
N ALA A 12 13.36 -17.96 5.15
CA ALA A 12 14.33 -18.79 4.43
C ALA A 12 15.74 -18.18 4.43
N TYR A 13 15.86 -16.86 4.21
CA TYR A 13 17.15 -16.16 4.26
C TYR A 13 17.77 -16.22 5.65
N GLY A 14 16.97 -15.98 6.70
CA GLY A 14 17.39 -16.10 8.10
C GLY A 14 17.88 -17.51 8.47
N ALA A 15 17.20 -18.54 7.96
CA ALA A 15 17.55 -19.94 8.13
C ALA A 15 18.73 -20.40 7.26
N LYS A 16 19.26 -19.54 6.38
CA LYS A 16 20.28 -19.84 5.35
C LYS A 16 19.83 -20.83 4.27
N GLU A 17 18.51 -20.98 4.09
CA GLU A 17 17.88 -21.78 3.04
C GLU A 17 17.81 -20.98 1.72
N TYR A 18 18.95 -20.49 1.25
CA TYR A 18 19.03 -19.51 0.15
C TYR A 18 18.40 -20.02 -1.16
N VAL A 19 18.60 -21.30 -1.49
CA VAL A 19 18.04 -21.91 -2.71
C VAL A 19 16.51 -21.88 -2.69
N MET A 20 15.89 -22.06 -1.50
CA MET A 20 14.44 -22.04 -1.36
C MET A 20 13.84 -20.66 -1.62
N MET A 21 14.59 -19.57 -1.45
CA MET A 21 14.11 -18.23 -1.76
C MET A 21 13.74 -18.08 -3.23
N GLY A 22 14.60 -18.56 -4.14
CA GLY A 22 14.32 -18.52 -5.58
C GLY A 22 13.11 -19.38 -5.96
N VAL A 23 12.91 -20.50 -5.25
CA VAL A 23 11.73 -21.36 -5.42
C VAL A 23 10.47 -20.67 -4.92
N TYR A 24 10.50 -20.00 -3.77
CA TYR A 24 9.37 -19.23 -3.26
C TYR A 24 8.99 -18.07 -4.18
N LEU A 25 9.98 -17.35 -4.74
CA LEU A 25 9.73 -16.32 -5.74
C LEU A 25 8.96 -16.87 -6.95
N GLN A 26 9.40 -18.01 -7.49
CA GLN A 26 8.71 -18.67 -8.60
C GLN A 26 7.31 -19.16 -8.24
N ARG A 27 7.13 -19.75 -7.04
CA ARG A 27 5.80 -20.15 -6.53
C ARG A 27 4.86 -18.95 -6.44
N SER A 28 5.36 -17.82 -5.93
CA SER A 28 4.58 -16.58 -5.87
C SER A 28 4.23 -16.06 -7.26
N TRP A 29 5.13 -16.11 -8.25
CA TRP A 29 4.77 -15.75 -9.63
C TRP A 29 3.65 -16.62 -10.18
N ILE A 30 3.69 -17.94 -9.97
CA ILE A 30 2.63 -18.85 -10.42
C ILE A 30 1.30 -18.51 -9.75
N VAL A 31 1.28 -18.44 -8.41
CA VAL A 31 0.04 -18.16 -7.65
C VAL A 31 -0.54 -16.80 -8.04
N MET A 32 0.28 -15.75 -8.08
CA MET A 32 -0.17 -14.40 -8.40
C MET A 32 -0.63 -14.28 -9.85
N SER A 33 0.02 -14.95 -10.80
CA SER A 33 -0.39 -14.93 -12.20
C SER A 33 -1.75 -15.59 -12.39
N ILE A 34 -1.96 -16.75 -11.76
CA ILE A 34 -3.26 -17.43 -11.77
C ILE A 34 -4.33 -16.54 -11.14
N THR A 35 -4.07 -15.92 -9.99
CA THR A 35 -5.02 -15.01 -9.36
C THR A 35 -5.32 -13.78 -10.23
N SER A 36 -4.31 -13.16 -10.84
CA SER A 36 -4.51 -12.03 -11.76
C SER A 36 -5.37 -12.41 -12.97
N LEU A 37 -5.21 -13.62 -13.51
CA LEU A 37 -6.06 -14.13 -14.60
C LEU A 37 -7.54 -14.22 -14.17
N PHE A 38 -7.82 -14.67 -12.95
CA PHE A 38 -9.18 -14.69 -12.40
C PHE A 38 -9.77 -13.30 -12.15
N LEU A 39 -8.92 -12.27 -11.98
CA LEU A 39 -9.35 -10.88 -11.80
C LEU A 39 -9.59 -10.14 -13.12
N LEU A 40 -9.04 -10.62 -14.25
CA LEU A 40 -9.18 -9.96 -15.56
C LEU A 40 -10.62 -9.64 -15.98
N PRO A 41 -11.64 -10.50 -15.73
CA PRO A 41 -13.01 -10.15 -16.06
C PRO A 41 -13.47 -8.84 -15.44
N VAL A 42 -13.02 -8.49 -14.23
CA VAL A 42 -13.36 -7.21 -13.58
C VAL A 42 -12.86 -6.02 -14.40
N PHE A 43 -11.65 -6.14 -14.97
CA PHE A 43 -11.05 -5.09 -15.81
C PHE A 43 -11.72 -4.99 -17.17
N ILE A 44 -11.95 -6.14 -17.81
CA ILE A 44 -12.58 -6.21 -19.14
C ILE A 44 -14.02 -5.70 -19.10
N PHE A 45 -14.76 -6.02 -18.04
CA PHE A 45 -16.16 -5.67 -17.88
C PHE A 45 -16.38 -4.45 -16.98
N THR A 46 -15.37 -3.60 -16.78
CA THR A 46 -15.50 -2.41 -15.90
C THR A 46 -16.65 -1.48 -16.34
N ARG A 47 -16.75 -1.13 -17.64
CA ARG A 47 -17.86 -0.29 -18.14
C ARG A 47 -19.23 -0.87 -17.80
N PRO A 48 -19.59 -2.11 -18.21
CA PRO A 48 -20.91 -2.65 -17.90
C PRO A 48 -21.15 -2.83 -16.40
N ILE A 49 -20.11 -3.16 -15.61
CA ILE A 49 -20.24 -3.22 -14.14
C ILE A 49 -20.61 -1.84 -13.57
N LEU A 50 -19.94 -0.77 -13.99
CA LEU A 50 -20.24 0.59 -13.51
C LEU A 50 -21.63 1.07 -13.96
N MET A 51 -22.03 0.75 -15.18
CA MET A 51 -23.39 1.02 -15.68
C MET A 51 -24.44 0.30 -14.82
N LEU A 52 -24.21 -0.96 -14.46
CA LEU A 52 -25.10 -1.73 -13.57
C LEU A 52 -25.19 -1.13 -12.16
N LEU A 53 -24.12 -0.48 -11.69
CA LEU A 53 -24.08 0.23 -10.42
C LEU A 53 -24.67 1.65 -10.51
N GLY A 54 -25.24 2.05 -11.65
CA GLY A 54 -25.92 3.32 -11.85
C GLY A 54 -25.00 4.52 -12.09
N GLN A 55 -23.75 4.31 -12.53
CA GLN A 55 -22.86 5.39 -12.92
C GLN A 55 -23.26 6.02 -14.26
N ASP A 56 -22.91 7.29 -14.46
CA ASP A 56 -23.10 7.99 -15.73
C ASP A 56 -22.36 7.29 -16.88
N GLU A 57 -22.96 7.28 -18.07
CA GLU A 57 -22.44 6.54 -19.22
C GLU A 57 -21.06 7.05 -19.66
N ASN A 58 -20.85 8.37 -19.67
CA ASN A 58 -19.56 8.93 -20.10
C ASN A 58 -18.46 8.57 -19.10
N ILE A 59 -18.78 8.62 -17.79
CA ILE A 59 -17.84 8.21 -16.73
C ILE A 59 -17.50 6.72 -16.86
N ALA A 60 -18.52 5.88 -17.03
CA ALA A 60 -18.35 4.43 -17.18
C ALA A 60 -17.54 4.08 -18.45
N GLU A 61 -17.70 4.82 -19.54
CA GLU A 61 -16.93 4.64 -20.77
C GLU A 61 -15.44 4.96 -20.57
N VAL A 62 -15.13 6.14 -20.00
CA VAL A 62 -13.74 6.55 -19.71
C VAL A 62 -13.08 5.58 -18.72
N ALA A 63 -13.77 5.20 -17.65
CA ALA A 63 -13.29 4.22 -16.69
C ALA A 63 -13.05 2.85 -17.32
N GLY A 64 -13.94 2.40 -18.22
CA GLY A 64 -13.77 1.18 -19.00
C GLY A 64 -12.49 1.20 -19.84
N ASN A 65 -12.22 2.31 -20.54
CA ASN A 65 -10.99 2.47 -21.32
C ASN A 65 -9.73 2.41 -20.43
N ILE A 66 -9.69 3.19 -19.36
CA ILE A 66 -8.55 3.20 -18.40
C ILE A 66 -8.34 1.81 -17.77
N SER A 67 -9.43 1.09 -17.49
CA SER A 67 -9.37 -0.24 -16.89
C SER A 67 -8.67 -1.25 -17.80
N LEU A 68 -8.93 -1.21 -19.11
CA LEU A 68 -8.21 -2.06 -20.07
C LEU A 68 -6.71 -1.75 -20.11
N TRP A 69 -6.33 -0.47 -20.05
CA TRP A 69 -4.93 -0.06 -19.93
C TRP A 69 -4.28 -0.47 -18.60
N SER A 70 -5.07 -0.78 -17.56
CA SER A 70 -4.58 -1.22 -16.26
C SER A 70 -4.22 -2.71 -16.22
N ILE A 71 -4.64 -3.50 -17.21
CA ILE A 71 -4.30 -4.92 -17.34
C ILE A 71 -2.78 -5.16 -17.33
N PRO A 72 -1.96 -4.53 -18.20
CA PRO A 72 -0.51 -4.72 -18.16
C PRO A 72 0.12 -4.24 -16.84
N ILE A 73 -0.48 -3.27 -16.16
CA ILE A 73 0.00 -2.75 -14.87
C ILE A 73 -0.18 -3.80 -13.76
N ILE A 74 -1.29 -4.54 -13.74
CA ILE A 74 -1.50 -5.64 -12.79
C ILE A 74 -0.42 -6.71 -12.92
N PHE A 75 -0.07 -7.10 -14.15
CA PHE A 75 1.00 -8.08 -14.35
C PHE A 75 2.36 -7.51 -13.96
N ALA A 76 2.59 -6.21 -14.18
CA ALA A 76 3.78 -5.54 -13.67
C ALA A 76 3.85 -5.59 -12.13
N PHE A 77 2.72 -5.44 -11.42
CA PHE A 77 2.69 -5.53 -9.96
C PHE A 77 3.13 -6.89 -9.42
N ILE A 78 2.88 -7.96 -10.15
CA ILE A 78 3.39 -9.29 -9.78
C ILE A 78 4.91 -9.25 -9.69
N ALA A 79 5.60 -8.82 -10.75
CA ALA A 79 7.04 -8.69 -10.75
C ALA A 79 7.52 -7.66 -9.71
N SER A 80 6.87 -6.49 -9.64
CA SER A 80 7.22 -5.40 -8.74
C SER A 80 7.30 -5.87 -7.30
N PHE A 81 6.20 -6.36 -6.75
CA PHE A 81 6.15 -6.69 -5.32
C PHE A 81 6.91 -7.96 -5.00
N THR A 82 6.93 -8.96 -5.90
CA THR A 82 7.64 -10.21 -5.61
C THR A 82 9.16 -10.06 -5.71
N CYS A 83 9.67 -9.37 -6.73
CA CYS A 83 11.11 -9.11 -6.86
C CYS A 83 11.60 -8.19 -5.74
N GLN A 84 10.82 -7.16 -5.38
CA GLN A 84 11.15 -6.30 -4.24
C GLN A 84 11.24 -7.11 -2.95
N ASN A 85 10.24 -7.92 -2.61
CA ASN A 85 10.29 -8.75 -1.40
C ASN A 85 11.49 -9.72 -1.40
N PHE A 86 11.82 -10.32 -2.55
CA PHE A 86 12.99 -11.19 -2.71
C PHE A 86 14.31 -10.46 -2.46
N LEU A 87 14.47 -9.24 -3.00
CA LEU A 87 15.67 -8.41 -2.85
C LEU A 87 15.75 -7.82 -1.43
N GLN A 88 14.63 -7.34 -0.89
CA GLN A 88 14.53 -6.76 0.44
C GLN A 88 14.86 -7.77 1.53
N SER A 89 14.42 -9.02 1.40
CA SER A 89 14.76 -10.12 2.33
C SER A 89 16.27 -10.30 2.51
N GLN A 90 17.05 -9.96 1.48
CA GLN A 90 18.51 -10.01 1.44
C GLN A 90 19.19 -8.67 1.74
N SER A 91 18.42 -7.65 2.15
CA SER A 91 18.89 -6.27 2.34
C SER A 91 19.46 -5.60 1.07
N LYS A 92 19.08 -6.06 -0.13
CA LYS A 92 19.50 -5.47 -1.42
C LYS A 92 18.56 -4.32 -1.82
N ASN A 93 18.33 -3.37 -0.92
CA ASN A 93 17.36 -2.28 -1.14
C ASN A 93 17.88 -1.19 -2.08
N THR A 94 19.20 -1.01 -2.17
CA THR A 94 19.82 0.04 -2.98
C THR A 94 19.46 -0.06 -4.45
N ILE A 95 19.40 -1.27 -5.02
CA ILE A 95 19.01 -1.45 -6.42
C ILE A 95 17.53 -1.10 -6.65
N ILE A 96 16.66 -1.41 -5.69
CA ILE A 96 15.23 -1.05 -5.75
C ILE A 96 15.10 0.47 -5.77
N ALA A 97 15.80 1.16 -4.87
CA ALA A 97 15.77 2.62 -4.78
C ALA A 97 16.29 3.30 -6.06
N PHE A 98 17.42 2.82 -6.61
CA PHE A 98 17.97 3.37 -7.86
C PHE A 98 17.01 3.20 -9.05
N LEU A 99 16.45 2.00 -9.21
CA LEU A 99 15.48 1.73 -10.27
C LEU A 99 14.19 2.53 -10.12
N ALA A 100 13.71 2.74 -8.89
CA ALA A 100 12.56 3.59 -8.61
C ALA A 100 12.84 5.06 -8.96
N ALA A 101 13.99 5.60 -8.55
CA ALA A 101 14.40 6.96 -8.88
C ALA A 101 14.52 7.16 -10.41
N PHE A 102 15.17 6.22 -11.09
CA PHE A 102 15.27 6.23 -12.55
C PHE A 102 13.90 6.18 -13.23
N SER A 103 12.99 5.33 -12.72
CA SER A 103 11.64 5.21 -13.25
C SER A 103 10.84 6.51 -13.12
N ILE A 104 10.94 7.21 -11.97
CA ILE A 104 10.26 8.51 -11.77
C ILE A 104 10.73 9.54 -12.79
N VAL A 105 12.04 9.62 -13.05
CA VAL A 105 12.59 10.56 -14.05
C VAL A 105 12.04 10.26 -15.45
N ILE A 106 12.04 8.99 -15.85
CA ILE A 106 11.48 8.57 -17.14
C ILE A 106 9.98 8.85 -17.20
N HIS A 107 9.25 8.53 -16.14
CA HIS A 107 7.81 8.73 -16.08
C HIS A 107 7.44 10.21 -16.23
N LEU A 108 8.15 11.11 -15.55
CA LEU A 108 7.96 12.56 -15.71
C LEU A 108 8.18 13.01 -17.16
N PHE A 109 9.30 12.58 -17.76
CA PHE A 109 9.63 12.91 -19.14
C PHE A 109 8.60 12.37 -20.14
N LEU A 110 8.24 11.09 -20.03
CA LEU A 110 7.28 10.45 -20.93
C LEU A 110 5.87 10.99 -20.74
N SER A 111 5.46 11.28 -19.51
CA SER A 111 4.16 11.90 -19.25
C SER A 111 4.10 13.26 -19.94
N TRP A 112 5.11 14.12 -19.79
CA TRP A 112 5.17 15.39 -20.52
C TRP A 112 5.17 15.20 -22.05
N LEU A 113 6.02 14.31 -22.57
CA LEU A 113 6.16 14.10 -24.01
C LEU A 113 4.86 13.55 -24.63
N LEU A 114 4.29 12.49 -24.07
CA LEU A 114 3.14 11.81 -24.65
C LEU A 114 1.84 12.59 -24.47
N THR A 115 1.66 13.25 -23.32
CA THR A 115 0.40 13.96 -23.02
C THR A 115 0.39 15.41 -23.51
N ILE A 116 1.50 16.15 -23.37
CA ILE A 116 1.54 17.58 -23.71
C ILE A 116 2.05 17.79 -25.14
N GLN A 117 3.17 17.18 -25.51
CA GLN A 117 3.77 17.40 -26.83
C GLN A 117 3.01 16.64 -27.92
N PHE A 118 2.77 15.34 -27.72
CA PHE A 118 2.08 14.50 -28.70
C PHE A 118 0.55 14.51 -28.55
N LYS A 119 0.02 15.11 -27.47
CA LYS A 119 -1.42 15.25 -27.23
C LYS A 119 -2.18 13.93 -27.33
N LEU A 120 -1.57 12.84 -26.85
CA LEU A 120 -2.17 11.51 -26.84
C LEU A 120 -3.12 11.28 -25.67
N GLU A 121 -3.41 12.31 -24.86
CA GLU A 121 -4.37 12.29 -23.75
C GLU A 121 -4.23 11.03 -22.85
N ILE A 122 -5.32 10.28 -22.65
CA ILE A 122 -5.37 9.08 -21.81
C ILE A 122 -4.40 8.00 -22.31
N PRO A 123 -4.36 7.59 -23.60
CA PRO A 123 -3.34 6.69 -24.12
C PRO A 123 -1.91 7.11 -23.78
N GLY A 124 -1.60 8.41 -23.86
CA GLY A 124 -0.29 8.95 -23.51
C GLY A 124 0.05 8.75 -22.04
N ALA A 125 -0.88 9.13 -21.15
CA ALA A 125 -0.72 8.98 -19.71
C ALA A 125 -0.57 7.51 -19.30
N MET A 126 -1.45 6.63 -19.81
CA MET A 126 -1.44 5.20 -19.49
C MET A 126 -0.22 4.47 -20.04
N THR A 127 0.31 4.88 -21.20
CA THR A 127 1.57 4.37 -21.74
C THR A 127 2.74 4.73 -20.83
N SER A 128 2.84 6.00 -20.42
CA SER A 128 3.87 6.46 -19.49
C SER A 128 3.81 5.69 -18.16
N THR A 129 2.61 5.53 -17.59
CA THR A 129 2.40 4.77 -16.34
C THR A 129 2.76 3.30 -16.49
N SER A 130 2.36 2.66 -17.59
CA SER A 130 2.69 1.25 -17.86
C SER A 130 4.21 1.04 -17.92
N LEU A 131 4.93 1.93 -18.62
CA LEU A 131 6.38 1.88 -18.70
C LEU A 131 7.04 2.15 -17.35
N ALA A 132 6.51 3.09 -16.56
CA ALA A 132 7.03 3.40 -15.23
C ALA A 132 6.97 2.19 -14.28
N PHE A 133 5.99 1.30 -14.44
CA PHE A 133 5.96 0.04 -13.69
C PHE A 133 6.86 -1.04 -14.29
N TRP A 134 6.91 -1.19 -15.62
CA TRP A 134 7.67 -2.26 -16.26
C TRP A 134 9.19 -2.05 -16.26
N ILE A 135 9.67 -0.81 -16.46
CA ILE A 135 11.11 -0.49 -16.49
C ILE A 135 11.86 -0.96 -15.22
N PRO A 136 11.43 -0.58 -13.99
CA PRO A 136 12.11 -1.04 -12.78
C PRO A 136 11.98 -2.55 -12.58
N ASN A 137 10.92 -3.19 -13.10
CA ASN A 137 10.76 -4.63 -13.01
C ASN A 137 11.73 -5.38 -13.92
N ILE A 138 11.93 -4.90 -15.14
CA ILE A 138 12.95 -5.46 -16.05
C ILE A 138 14.32 -5.33 -15.40
N GLY A 139 14.65 -4.17 -14.83
CA GLY A 139 15.90 -3.96 -14.10
C GLY A 139 16.08 -4.93 -12.92
N GLN A 140 15.04 -5.13 -12.10
CA GLN A 140 15.07 -6.07 -10.98
C GLN A 140 15.20 -7.53 -11.44
N LEU A 141 14.49 -7.93 -12.50
CA LEU A 141 14.57 -9.28 -13.06
C LEU A 141 15.96 -9.56 -13.62
N ILE A 142 16.55 -8.63 -14.35
CA ILE A 142 17.93 -8.73 -14.84
C ILE A 142 18.87 -8.88 -13.64
N PHE A 143 18.74 -8.03 -12.63
CA PHE A 143 19.58 -8.09 -11.44
C PHE A 143 19.48 -9.45 -10.71
N ILE A 144 18.28 -10.02 -10.60
CA ILE A 144 18.07 -11.34 -9.96
C ILE A 144 18.65 -12.47 -10.82
N THR A 145 18.38 -12.46 -12.12
CA THR A 145 18.64 -13.62 -13.01
C THR A 145 20.04 -13.66 -13.61
N CYS A 146 20.72 -12.51 -13.76
CA CYS A 146 22.03 -12.39 -14.41
C CYS A 146 23.22 -12.41 -13.43
N GLY A 147 23.07 -13.04 -12.26
CA GLY A 147 24.20 -13.42 -11.40
C GLY A 147 24.44 -12.56 -10.17
N TRP A 148 23.79 -11.39 -10.00
CA TRP A 148 23.94 -10.58 -8.78
C TRP A 148 23.24 -11.17 -7.54
N CYS A 149 22.45 -12.23 -7.71
CA CYS A 149 21.77 -12.97 -6.64
C CYS A 149 22.11 -14.47 -6.67
N SER A 150 23.34 -14.84 -7.05
CA SER A 150 23.78 -16.21 -7.34
C SER A 150 23.55 -17.24 -6.21
N ASP A 151 23.56 -16.84 -4.94
CA ASP A 151 23.30 -17.74 -3.81
C ASP A 151 21.81 -18.07 -3.66
N THR A 152 20.95 -17.09 -3.91
CA THR A 152 19.50 -17.15 -3.69
C THR A 152 18.69 -17.50 -4.94
N TRP A 153 19.28 -17.29 -6.13
CA TRP A 153 18.68 -17.58 -7.41
C TRP A 153 19.56 -18.56 -8.20
N LYS A 154 19.08 -19.82 -8.32
CA LYS A 154 19.74 -20.89 -9.07
C LYS A 154 19.07 -21.19 -10.42
N GLY A 155 18.23 -20.27 -10.90
CA GLY A 155 17.42 -20.45 -12.11
C GLY A 155 16.05 -21.05 -11.85
N PHE A 156 15.33 -21.33 -12.93
CA PHE A 156 14.00 -21.94 -12.88
C PHE A 156 14.07 -23.39 -12.39
N SER A 157 13.11 -23.78 -11.55
CA SER A 157 13.07 -25.11 -10.95
C SER A 157 11.66 -25.69 -10.97
N PHE A 158 11.53 -26.98 -11.28
CA PHE A 158 10.27 -27.71 -11.17
C PHE A 158 9.74 -27.79 -9.74
N LEU A 159 10.58 -27.51 -8.73
CA LEU A 159 10.15 -27.39 -7.34
C LEU A 159 9.15 -26.25 -7.13
N ALA A 160 9.12 -25.28 -8.04
CA ALA A 160 8.13 -24.20 -8.06
C ALA A 160 6.69 -24.69 -8.25
N PHE A 161 6.46 -25.87 -8.81
CA PHE A 161 5.12 -26.44 -9.00
C PHE A 161 4.68 -27.37 -7.86
N LYS A 162 5.57 -27.65 -6.89
CA LYS A 162 5.25 -28.46 -5.70
C LYS A 162 4.83 -27.56 -4.55
N ASP A 163 3.99 -28.08 -3.66
CA ASP A 163 3.59 -27.44 -2.40
C ASP A 163 3.12 -25.98 -2.55
N LEU A 164 2.27 -25.73 -3.55
CA LEU A 164 1.69 -24.41 -3.79
C LEU A 164 0.65 -24.03 -2.72
N TRP A 165 -0.05 -25.00 -2.13
CA TRP A 165 -1.16 -24.74 -1.22
C TRP A 165 -0.79 -23.89 0.03
N PRO A 166 0.34 -24.13 0.73
CA PRO A 166 0.79 -23.24 1.79
C PRO A 166 1.01 -21.79 1.31
N VAL A 167 1.59 -21.60 0.13
CA VAL A 167 1.82 -20.27 -0.46
C VAL A 167 0.49 -19.61 -0.80
N VAL A 168 -0.47 -20.36 -1.35
CA VAL A 168 -1.83 -19.86 -1.63
C VAL A 168 -2.52 -19.42 -0.35
N LYS A 169 -2.53 -20.25 0.70
CA LYS A 169 -3.19 -19.93 1.98
C LYS A 169 -2.62 -18.67 2.62
N LEU A 170 -1.30 -18.54 2.65
CA LEU A 170 -0.61 -17.37 3.20
C LEU A 170 -0.85 -16.12 2.34
N SER A 171 -0.75 -16.26 1.02
CA SER A 171 -0.99 -15.17 0.07
C SER A 171 -2.41 -14.65 0.16
N LEU A 172 -3.40 -15.54 0.24
CA LEU A 172 -4.81 -15.19 0.40
C LEU A 172 -5.05 -14.45 1.70
N SER A 173 -4.52 -14.96 2.83
CA SER A 173 -4.65 -14.30 4.13
C SER A 173 -4.06 -12.89 4.11
N SER A 174 -2.88 -12.73 3.52
CA SER A 174 -2.25 -11.42 3.40
C SER A 174 -2.93 -10.50 2.39
N GLY A 175 -3.56 -11.05 1.34
CA GLY A 175 -4.42 -10.31 0.43
C GLY A 175 -5.65 -9.76 1.13
N ILE A 176 -6.39 -10.63 1.83
CA ILE A 176 -7.59 -10.27 2.60
C ILE A 176 -7.25 -9.21 3.64
N MET A 177 -6.18 -9.41 4.43
CA MET A 177 -5.74 -8.46 5.44
C MET A 177 -5.63 -7.04 4.88
N LEU A 178 -4.88 -6.85 3.78
CA LEU A 178 -4.68 -5.54 3.15
C LEU A 178 -5.94 -5.02 2.44
N CYS A 179 -6.69 -5.89 1.76
CA CYS A 179 -7.95 -5.50 1.11
C CYS A 179 -8.96 -4.96 2.12
N LEU A 180 -9.06 -5.58 3.30
CA LEU A 180 -9.94 -5.11 4.38
C LEU A 180 -9.54 -3.70 4.85
N GLU A 181 -8.24 -3.39 4.96
CA GLU A 181 -7.80 -2.04 5.35
C GLU A 181 -8.13 -1.02 4.26
N LEU A 182 -7.89 -1.36 2.99
CA LEU A 182 -8.16 -0.45 1.86
C LEU A 182 -9.66 -0.23 1.63
N TRP A 183 -10.47 -1.30 1.66
CA TRP A 183 -11.92 -1.20 1.49
C TRP A 183 -12.59 -0.48 2.64
N TYR A 184 -12.09 -0.66 3.87
CA TYR A 184 -12.53 0.12 5.01
C TYR A 184 -12.36 1.62 4.73
N ASN A 185 -11.18 2.05 4.28
CA ASN A 185 -10.95 3.45 3.89
C ASN A 185 -11.90 3.93 2.77
N THR A 186 -12.19 3.11 1.76
CA THR A 186 -13.17 3.48 0.71
C THR A 186 -14.59 3.65 1.25
N ILE A 187 -15.06 2.75 2.11
CA ILE A 187 -16.39 2.85 2.74
C ILE A 187 -16.50 4.16 3.52
N LEU A 188 -15.45 4.51 4.25
CA LEU A 188 -15.40 5.72 5.04
C LEU A 188 -15.46 6.98 4.17
N VAL A 189 -14.69 7.02 3.08
CA VAL A 189 -14.76 8.12 2.10
C VAL A 189 -16.18 8.25 1.52
N LEU A 190 -16.82 7.13 1.17
CA LEU A 190 -18.20 7.12 0.68
C LEU A 190 -19.21 7.65 1.72
N LEU A 191 -19.06 7.25 2.99
CA LEU A 191 -19.90 7.76 4.08
C LEU A 191 -19.72 9.28 4.28
N THR A 192 -18.49 9.79 4.11
CA THR A 192 -18.24 11.23 4.18
C THR A 192 -18.73 12.02 2.97
N GLY A 193 -18.87 11.37 1.80
CA GLY A 193 -19.31 12.01 0.56
C GLY A 193 -20.80 12.38 0.51
N ASN A 194 -21.59 11.95 1.50
CA ASN A 194 -23.05 12.15 1.55
C ASN A 194 -23.48 13.32 2.47
N MET A 195 -22.56 14.25 2.77
CA MET A 195 -22.79 15.36 3.70
C MET A 195 -23.32 16.63 3.00
N GLU A 196 -24.26 17.34 3.65
CA GLU A 196 -24.84 18.58 3.13
C GLU A 196 -23.83 19.75 3.12
N ASN A 197 -23.64 20.38 1.95
CA ASN A 197 -22.92 21.64 1.67
C ASN A 197 -21.63 21.94 2.45
N ALA A 198 -20.50 21.99 1.72
CA ALA A 198 -19.73 23.23 1.47
C ALA A 198 -18.40 22.82 0.84
N GLU A 199 -18.20 23.12 -0.44
CA GLU A 199 -16.96 22.95 -1.22
C GLU A 199 -15.67 23.11 -0.37
N VAL A 200 -15.65 24.12 0.50
CA VAL A 200 -14.58 24.42 1.46
C VAL A 200 -14.19 23.23 2.36
N GLN A 201 -15.15 22.51 2.93
CA GLN A 201 -14.89 21.36 3.81
C GLN A 201 -14.35 20.16 3.05
N ILE A 202 -14.84 19.95 1.82
CA ILE A 202 -14.39 18.86 0.94
C ILE A 202 -12.95 19.13 0.47
N ASP A 203 -12.64 20.38 0.10
CA ASP A 203 -11.29 20.80 -0.26
C ASP A 203 -10.32 20.65 0.91
N ALA A 204 -10.73 21.09 2.10
CA ALA A 204 -9.92 20.96 3.31
C ALA A 204 -9.65 19.49 3.69
N LEU A 205 -10.67 18.63 3.58
CA LEU A 205 -10.53 17.19 3.76
C LEU A 205 -9.56 16.60 2.73
N SER A 206 -9.71 16.95 1.46
CA SER A 206 -8.83 16.45 0.39
C SER A 206 -7.36 16.80 0.64
N ILE A 207 -7.07 18.00 1.15
CA ILE A 207 -5.73 18.40 1.59
C ILE A 207 -5.23 17.52 2.73
N CYS A 208 -6.07 17.29 3.76
CA CYS A 208 -5.71 16.45 4.90
C CYS A 208 -5.42 14.99 4.49
N LEU A 209 -6.23 14.42 3.58
CA LEU A 209 -6.00 13.06 3.06
C LEU A 209 -4.72 12.96 2.25
N ASN A 210 -4.36 13.98 1.47
CA ASN A 210 -3.09 14.01 0.73
C ASN A 210 -1.89 14.02 1.69
N ILE A 211 -1.94 14.86 2.72
CA ILE A 211 -0.89 14.90 3.76
C ILE A 211 -0.77 13.54 4.45
N ASN A 212 -1.90 12.94 4.86
CA ASN A 212 -1.91 11.61 5.46
C ASN A 212 -1.34 10.55 4.50
N GLY A 213 -1.66 10.64 3.20
CA GLY A 213 -1.11 9.77 2.17
C GLY A 213 0.42 9.86 2.04
N TRP A 214 0.99 11.07 2.16
CA TRP A 214 2.45 11.26 2.16
C TRP A 214 3.12 10.65 3.39
N GLU A 215 2.55 10.84 4.57
CA GLU A 215 3.03 10.23 5.80
C GLU A 215 2.94 8.70 5.75
N MET A 216 1.82 8.17 5.24
CA MET A 216 1.61 6.74 5.10
C MET A 216 2.71 6.06 4.28
N MET A 217 3.30 6.74 3.28
CA MET A 217 4.44 6.19 2.51
C MET A 217 5.68 5.95 3.37
N ILE A 218 5.93 6.79 4.38
CA ILE A 218 7.01 6.61 5.35
C ILE A 218 6.71 5.38 6.20
N SER A 219 5.48 5.29 6.72
CA SER A 219 5.03 4.19 7.58
C SER A 219 5.01 2.84 6.84
N LEU A 220 4.66 2.81 5.55
CA LEU A 220 4.79 1.62 4.69
C LEU A 220 6.25 1.19 4.48
N GLY A 221 7.19 2.15 4.43
CA GLY A 221 8.62 1.86 4.42
C GLY A 221 9.07 1.12 5.69
N PHE A 222 8.61 1.58 6.86
CA PHE A 222 8.86 0.89 8.13
C PHE A 222 8.15 -0.45 8.25
N MET A 223 6.93 -0.58 7.71
CA MET A 223 6.23 -1.86 7.60
C MET A 223 7.07 -2.90 6.85
N ALA A 224 7.62 -2.54 5.69
CA ALA A 224 8.47 -3.43 4.91
C ALA A 224 9.77 -3.79 5.66
N ALA A 225 10.41 -2.81 6.30
CA ALA A 225 11.63 -3.03 7.10
C ALA A 225 11.38 -3.95 8.31
N ALA A 226 10.29 -3.72 9.05
CA ALA A 226 9.87 -4.56 10.17
C ALA A 226 9.63 -6.00 9.72
N SER A 227 8.87 -6.17 8.63
CA SER A 227 8.56 -7.49 8.06
C SER A 227 9.81 -8.29 7.72
N VAL A 228 10.76 -7.68 7.01
CA VAL A 228 12.03 -8.33 6.64
C VAL A 228 12.87 -8.67 7.87
N ARG A 229 13.07 -7.72 8.79
CA ARG A 229 13.95 -7.93 9.96
C ARG A 229 13.37 -8.99 10.89
N VAL A 230 12.06 -8.94 11.17
CA VAL A 230 11.39 -9.95 12.00
C VAL A 230 11.44 -11.32 11.33
N ALA A 231 11.14 -11.41 10.02
CA ALA A 231 11.23 -12.67 9.29
C ALA A 231 12.65 -13.27 9.32
N ASN A 232 13.68 -12.46 9.08
CA ASN A 232 15.08 -12.92 9.09
C ASN A 232 15.51 -13.39 10.48
N GLU A 233 15.21 -12.64 11.54
CA GLU A 233 15.61 -13.04 12.91
C GLU A 233 14.83 -14.27 13.40
N LEU A 234 13.56 -14.42 13.02
CA LEU A 234 12.77 -15.63 13.30
C LEU A 234 13.28 -16.83 12.50
N GLY A 235 13.62 -16.66 11.22
CA GLY A 235 14.23 -17.71 10.39
C GLY A 235 15.56 -18.20 10.95
N LYS A 236 16.34 -17.31 11.55
CA LYS A 236 17.58 -17.64 12.28
C LYS A 236 17.32 -18.41 13.59
N GLY A 237 16.08 -18.48 14.06
CA GLY A 237 15.71 -19.09 15.34
C GLY A 237 15.96 -18.16 16.55
N SER A 238 16.12 -16.85 16.36
CA SER A 238 16.43 -15.90 17.43
C SER A 238 15.22 -15.04 17.82
N SER A 239 14.43 -15.53 18.78
CA SER A 239 13.30 -14.76 19.34
C SER A 239 13.74 -13.47 20.02
N LYS A 240 14.93 -13.44 20.64
CA LYS A 240 15.51 -12.24 21.27
C LYS A 240 15.83 -11.16 20.23
N ALA A 241 16.45 -11.54 19.11
CA ALA A 241 16.78 -10.59 18.05
C ALA A 241 15.53 -10.12 17.29
N ALA A 242 14.52 -10.99 17.13
CA ALA A 242 13.23 -10.59 16.58
C ALA A 242 12.54 -9.54 17.47
N LYS A 243 12.46 -9.77 18.78
CA LYS A 243 11.91 -8.78 19.75
C LYS A 243 12.68 -7.47 19.72
N PHE A 244 14.01 -7.53 19.67
CA PHE A 244 14.85 -6.32 19.55
C PHE A 244 14.55 -5.55 18.26
N SER A 245 14.41 -6.26 17.12
CA SER A 245 14.06 -5.65 15.84
C SER A 245 12.69 -4.96 15.87
N ILE A 246 11.71 -5.57 16.54
CA ILE A 246 10.38 -4.96 16.74
C ILE A 246 10.52 -3.64 17.52
N VAL A 247 11.17 -3.67 18.68
CA VAL A 247 11.34 -2.49 19.54
C VAL A 247 12.05 -1.37 18.80
N VAL A 248 13.17 -1.65 18.13
CA VAL A 248 13.93 -0.63 17.40
C VAL A 248 13.11 -0.02 16.27
N THR A 249 12.39 -0.86 15.50
CA THR A 249 11.61 -0.35 14.36
C THR A 249 10.43 0.49 14.82
N VAL A 250 9.71 0.06 15.86
CA VAL A 250 8.58 0.80 16.44
C VAL A 250 9.06 2.12 17.05
N LEU A 251 10.12 2.12 17.85
CA LEU A 251 10.65 3.36 18.45
C LEU A 251 11.15 4.35 17.39
N THR A 252 11.79 3.86 16.34
CA THR A 252 12.27 4.73 15.25
C THR A 252 11.10 5.35 14.49
N SER A 253 10.10 4.54 14.15
CA SER A 253 8.89 5.02 13.47
C SER A 253 8.11 6.00 14.33
N LEU A 254 7.92 5.70 15.61
CA LEU A 254 7.26 6.58 16.58
C LEU A 254 8.02 7.91 16.76
N ALA A 255 9.35 7.89 16.79
CA ALA A 255 10.15 9.11 16.88
C ALA A 255 9.93 10.01 15.66
N ILE A 256 9.90 9.44 14.45
CA ILE A 256 9.62 10.19 13.21
C ILE A 256 8.18 10.69 13.21
N GLY A 257 7.22 9.83 13.56
CA GLY A 257 5.81 10.17 13.71
C GLY A 257 5.59 11.30 14.70
N PHE A 258 6.32 11.33 15.81
CA PHE A 258 6.28 12.40 16.79
C PHE A 258 6.83 13.74 16.25
N VAL A 259 7.91 13.70 15.47
CA VAL A 259 8.42 14.90 14.79
C VAL A 259 7.39 15.44 13.79
N LEU A 260 6.76 14.56 13.00
CA LEU A 260 5.71 14.94 12.04
C LEU A 260 4.46 15.46 12.77
N PHE A 261 4.05 14.83 13.87
CA PHE A 261 2.98 15.30 14.74
C PHE A 261 3.20 16.75 15.17
N LEU A 262 4.37 17.07 15.71
CA LEU A 262 4.71 18.44 16.12
C LEU A 262 4.72 19.40 14.91
N PHE A 263 5.28 18.97 13.79
CA PHE A 263 5.35 19.77 12.56
C PHE A 263 3.96 20.19 12.07
N PHE A 264 3.02 19.25 11.96
CA PHE A 264 1.65 19.52 11.51
C PHE A 264 0.81 20.25 12.56
N LEU A 265 1.06 20.02 13.85
CA LEU A 265 0.38 20.72 14.93
C LEU A 265 0.77 22.21 14.98
N PHE A 266 2.06 22.53 14.88
CA PHE A 266 2.55 23.91 14.97
C PHE A 266 2.36 24.72 13.69
N LEU A 267 2.37 24.09 12.51
CA LEU A 267 2.13 24.75 11.22
C LEU A 267 0.66 24.70 10.77
N ARG A 268 -0.25 24.49 11.72
CA ARG A 268 -1.71 24.48 11.54
C ARG A 268 -2.18 25.61 10.61
N GLY A 269 -2.93 25.24 9.57
CA GLY A 269 -3.48 26.15 8.54
C GLY A 269 -2.44 26.73 7.56
N LYS A 270 -1.18 26.95 7.98
CA LYS A 270 -0.13 27.49 7.09
C LYS A 270 0.25 26.51 5.98
N LEU A 271 0.29 25.22 6.29
CA LEU A 271 0.59 24.17 5.31
C LEU A 271 -0.49 24.05 4.22
N ALA A 272 -1.72 24.46 4.52
CA ALA A 272 -2.80 24.45 3.54
C ALA A 272 -2.50 25.37 2.35
N TYR A 273 -1.74 26.46 2.55
CA TYR A 273 -1.39 27.40 1.49
C TYR A 273 -0.46 26.83 0.41
N ILE A 274 0.13 25.64 0.63
CA ILE A 274 0.84 24.90 -0.43
C ILE A 274 -0.17 24.33 -1.45
N PHE A 275 -1.40 24.05 -1.01
CA PHE A 275 -2.44 23.40 -1.80
C PHE A 275 -3.53 24.36 -2.28
N THR A 276 -3.81 25.44 -1.56
CA THR A 276 -4.90 26.37 -1.88
C THR A 276 -4.55 27.82 -1.57
N SER A 277 -5.08 28.74 -2.38
CA SER A 277 -5.05 30.18 -2.09
C SER A 277 -6.29 30.67 -1.34
N ASN A 278 -7.32 29.82 -1.17
CA ASN A 278 -8.55 30.18 -0.48
C ASN A 278 -8.34 30.17 1.04
N LYS A 279 -8.57 31.32 1.67
CA LYS A 279 -8.42 31.48 3.12
C LYS A 279 -9.42 30.62 3.91
N ASP A 280 -10.65 30.49 3.44
CA ASP A 280 -11.68 29.72 4.14
C ASP A 280 -11.30 28.22 4.19
N VAL A 281 -10.67 27.72 3.12
CA VAL A 281 -10.13 26.35 3.07
C VAL A 281 -8.92 26.21 3.99
N ALA A 282 -8.03 27.19 4.02
CA ALA A 282 -6.86 27.17 4.90
C ALA A 282 -7.25 27.19 6.39
N ASP A 283 -8.26 27.98 6.75
CA ASP A 283 -8.80 28.05 8.11
C ASP A 283 -9.51 26.73 8.49
N ALA A 284 -10.25 26.11 7.57
CA ALA A 284 -10.85 24.79 7.77
C ALA A 284 -9.80 23.67 7.94
N VAL A 285 -8.75 23.64 7.11
CA VAL A 285 -7.59 22.72 7.31
C VAL A 285 -6.93 23.01 8.65
N GLY A 286 -6.83 24.28 9.03
CA GLY A 286 -6.44 24.70 10.36
C GLY A 286 -7.22 23.93 11.42
N ASP A 287 -8.54 24.03 11.42
CA ASP A 287 -9.41 23.34 12.37
C ASP A 287 -9.25 21.81 12.41
N LEU A 288 -8.90 21.20 11.28
CA LEU A 288 -8.61 19.77 11.18
C LEU A 288 -7.16 19.40 11.54
N SER A 289 -6.23 20.35 11.65
CA SER A 289 -4.80 20.04 11.81
C SER A 289 -4.43 19.34 13.13
N PRO A 290 -4.98 19.70 14.32
CA PRO A 290 -4.66 18.99 15.58
C PRO A 290 -4.98 17.50 15.48
N LEU A 291 -5.98 17.23 14.68
CA LEU A 291 -6.56 15.94 14.44
C LEU A 291 -5.75 15.06 13.54
N LEU A 292 -5.41 15.64 12.39
CA LEU A 292 -4.48 15.06 11.44
C LEU A 292 -3.15 14.77 12.13
N ALA A 293 -2.68 15.65 13.01
CA ALA A 293 -1.47 15.41 13.78
C ALA A 293 -1.60 14.17 14.67
N ILE A 294 -2.64 14.07 15.50
CA ILE A 294 -2.86 12.88 16.36
C ILE A 294 -2.92 11.60 15.50
N SER A 295 -3.62 11.65 14.38
CA SER A 295 -3.66 10.55 13.44
C SER A 295 -2.29 10.14 12.93
N ILE A 296 -1.47 11.09 12.49
CA ILE A 296 -0.10 10.83 12.02
C ILE A 296 0.73 10.13 13.09
N LEU A 297 0.56 10.55 14.36
CA LEU A 297 1.25 9.89 15.47
C LEU A 297 0.82 8.42 15.61
N LEU A 298 -0.48 8.13 15.54
CA LEU A 298 -1.01 6.76 15.64
C LEU A 298 -0.64 5.90 14.43
N ASN A 299 -0.72 6.47 13.22
CA ASN A 299 -0.34 5.83 11.96
C ASN A 299 1.16 5.51 11.88
N SER A 300 2.00 6.14 12.70
CA SER A 300 3.42 5.77 12.77
C SER A 300 3.67 4.40 13.44
N VAL A 301 2.69 3.83 14.14
CA VAL A 301 2.84 2.55 14.88
C VAL A 301 2.15 1.39 14.16
N GLN A 302 0.90 1.54 13.74
CA GLN A 302 0.10 0.43 13.23
C GLN A 302 0.72 -0.28 12.02
N PRO A 303 1.18 0.40 10.95
CA PRO A 303 1.76 -0.26 9.78
C PRO A 303 3.02 -1.03 10.16
N VAL A 304 3.78 -0.55 11.14
CA VAL A 304 4.97 -1.26 11.65
C VAL A 304 4.56 -2.58 12.29
N LEU A 305 3.52 -2.58 13.13
CA LEU A 305 2.99 -3.80 13.76
C LEU A 305 2.39 -4.77 12.73
N SER A 306 1.69 -4.27 11.71
CA SER A 306 1.27 -5.08 10.55
C SER A 306 2.47 -5.69 9.84
N GLY A 307 3.57 -4.95 9.69
CA GLY A 307 4.85 -5.44 9.20
C GLY A 307 5.42 -6.58 10.05
N VAL A 308 5.41 -6.43 11.38
CA VAL A 308 5.81 -7.48 12.33
C VAL A 308 4.98 -8.74 12.14
N ALA A 309 3.65 -8.62 12.01
CA ALA A 309 2.76 -9.75 11.79
C ALA A 309 3.02 -10.44 10.43
N ILE A 310 3.31 -9.68 9.37
CA ILE A 310 3.75 -10.24 8.08
C ILE A 310 5.05 -11.02 8.29
N GLY A 311 6.06 -10.43 8.94
CA GLY A 311 7.34 -11.11 9.17
C GLY A 311 7.22 -12.38 10.01
N ALA A 312 6.30 -12.40 10.97
CA ALA A 312 5.99 -13.53 11.83
C ALA A 312 5.12 -14.61 11.17
N GLY A 313 4.49 -14.31 10.03
CA GLY A 313 3.55 -15.23 9.38
C GLY A 313 2.16 -15.26 10.04
N TRP A 314 1.76 -14.20 10.74
CA TRP A 314 0.50 -14.08 11.48
C TRP A 314 -0.62 -13.39 10.69
N GLN A 315 -0.49 -13.29 9.36
CA GLN A 315 -1.43 -12.52 8.52
C GLN A 315 -2.88 -13.01 8.66
N SER A 316 -3.11 -14.31 8.84
CA SER A 316 -4.48 -14.83 9.04
C SER A 316 -5.11 -14.34 10.34
N ILE A 317 -4.34 -14.26 11.44
CA ILE A 317 -4.83 -13.77 12.73
C ILE A 317 -5.17 -12.28 12.61
N VAL A 318 -4.26 -11.51 12.02
CA VAL A 318 -4.48 -10.07 11.80
C VAL A 318 -5.69 -9.83 10.89
N ALA A 319 -5.91 -10.65 9.86
CA ALA A 319 -7.12 -10.53 9.05
C ALA A 319 -8.40 -10.68 9.88
N TYR A 320 -8.47 -11.63 10.83
CA TYR A 320 -9.63 -11.76 11.73
C TYR A 320 -9.79 -10.56 12.68
N VAL A 321 -8.68 -10.06 13.23
CA VAL A 321 -8.68 -8.86 14.09
C VAL A 321 -9.18 -7.65 13.29
N ASN A 322 -8.69 -7.44 12.07
CA ASN A 322 -9.12 -6.35 11.18
C ASN A 322 -10.63 -6.41 10.89
N ILE A 323 -11.21 -7.60 10.69
CA ILE A 323 -12.67 -7.74 10.53
C ILE A 323 -13.41 -7.25 11.78
N GLY A 324 -13.00 -7.71 12.96
CA GLY A 324 -13.64 -7.32 14.23
C GLY A 324 -13.51 -5.82 14.50
N CYS A 325 -12.30 -5.30 14.40
CA CYS A 325 -11.99 -3.91 14.70
C CYS A 325 -12.60 -2.94 13.68
N TYR A 326 -12.38 -3.15 12.39
CA TYR A 326 -12.80 -2.18 11.37
C TYR A 326 -14.29 -2.30 11.05
N TYR A 327 -14.80 -3.52 10.87
CA TYR A 327 -16.15 -3.71 10.34
C TYR A 327 -17.21 -3.91 11.42
N ILE A 328 -16.90 -4.62 12.51
CA ILE A 328 -17.88 -4.89 13.58
C ILE A 328 -17.95 -3.72 14.57
N ILE A 329 -16.80 -3.12 14.91
CA ILE A 329 -16.75 -2.01 15.87
C ILE A 329 -16.66 -0.68 15.13
N GLY A 330 -15.72 -0.55 14.20
CA GLY A 330 -15.36 0.74 13.63
C GLY A 330 -16.44 1.40 12.80
N ILE A 331 -17.00 0.69 11.82
CA ILE A 331 -18.09 1.23 11.00
C ILE A 331 -19.30 1.64 11.87
N PRO A 332 -19.84 0.78 12.76
CA PRO A 332 -20.98 1.16 13.58
C PRO A 332 -20.72 2.35 14.51
N VAL A 333 -19.56 2.38 15.18
CA VAL A 333 -19.18 3.51 16.04
C VAL A 333 -19.07 4.81 15.22
N GLY A 334 -18.43 4.75 14.05
CA GLY A 334 -18.34 5.89 13.13
C GLY A 334 -19.71 6.42 12.69
N VAL A 335 -20.64 5.52 12.36
CA VAL A 335 -22.02 5.88 11.96
C VAL A 335 -22.80 6.50 13.12
N VAL A 336 -22.70 5.95 14.33
CA VAL A 336 -23.39 6.48 15.51
C VAL A 336 -22.87 7.87 15.86
N LEU A 337 -21.56 8.06 15.90
CA LEU A 337 -20.95 9.34 16.24
C LEU A 337 -21.22 10.41 15.16
N GLY A 338 -21.24 10.01 13.87
CA GLY A 338 -21.59 10.90 12.76
C GLY A 338 -23.05 11.35 12.78
N ASN A 339 -23.99 10.42 12.97
CA ASN A 339 -25.42 10.69 12.81
C ASN A 339 -26.13 11.11 14.10
N VAL A 340 -25.74 10.58 15.27
CA VAL A 340 -26.45 10.82 16.53
C VAL A 340 -25.94 12.06 17.25
N LEU A 341 -24.63 12.32 17.18
CA LEU A 341 -24.01 13.46 17.87
C LEU A 341 -23.89 14.72 17.01
N ASN A 342 -24.35 14.69 15.75
CA ASN A 342 -24.25 15.80 14.78
C ASN A 342 -22.83 16.36 14.62
N LEU A 343 -21.80 15.53 14.83
CA LEU A 343 -20.41 16.00 14.84
C LEU A 343 -19.82 16.20 13.43
N GLN A 344 -20.58 15.89 12.36
CA GLN A 344 -20.26 16.12 10.94
C GLN A 344 -18.75 15.97 10.61
N VAL A 345 -18.18 16.89 9.81
CA VAL A 345 -16.81 16.83 9.26
C VAL A 345 -15.73 16.68 10.34
N LYS A 346 -15.94 17.19 11.56
CA LYS A 346 -14.91 17.15 12.61
C LYS A 346 -14.63 15.74 13.14
N VAL A 347 -15.56 14.80 13.00
CA VAL A 347 -15.53 13.52 13.71
C VAL A 347 -15.49 12.33 12.77
N GLY A 348 -16.03 12.45 11.55
CA GLY A 348 -15.88 11.42 10.51
C GLY A 348 -14.40 11.11 10.26
N ILE A 349 -13.62 12.11 9.88
CA ILE A 349 -12.19 11.97 9.48
C ILE A 349 -11.29 11.53 10.65
N LEU A 350 -11.69 11.89 11.87
CA LEU A 350 -10.99 11.62 13.12
C LEU A 350 -11.10 10.18 13.57
N LEU A 351 -12.33 9.69 13.61
CA LEU A 351 -12.64 8.33 14.04
C LEU A 351 -12.20 7.32 13.01
N ILE A 352 -12.20 7.70 11.73
CA ILE A 352 -11.55 6.97 10.63
C ILE A 352 -10.07 6.70 10.94
N LEU A 353 -9.38 7.67 11.56
CA LEU A 353 -7.96 7.58 11.90
C LEU A 353 -7.72 6.92 13.26
N GLU A 354 -8.64 7.06 14.24
CA GLU A 354 -8.53 6.41 15.55
C GLU A 354 -8.86 4.91 15.51
N LEU A 355 -9.72 4.44 14.60
CA LEU A 355 -10.07 3.03 14.47
C LEU A 355 -8.96 2.16 13.86
N HIS A 356 -7.89 2.77 13.36
CA HIS A 356 -6.66 2.07 12.99
C HIS A 356 -5.89 1.52 14.21
N THR A 357 -6.15 1.97 15.44
CA THR A 357 -5.37 1.59 16.66
C THR A 357 -5.68 0.22 17.26
N CYS A 358 -6.40 -0.63 16.53
CA CYS A 358 -6.90 -1.89 17.05
C CYS A 358 -5.92 -3.07 16.88
N ILE A 359 -4.66 -2.78 16.49
CA ILE A 359 -3.56 -3.74 16.30
C ILE A 359 -2.36 -3.33 17.15
#